data_AF-A0A8S9YUZ2-F1
#
_entry.id   AF-A0A8S9YUZ2-F1
#
_cell.length_a   1.000
_cell.length_b   1.000
_cell.length_c   1.000
_cell.angle_alpha   90.00
_cell.angle_beta   90.00
_cell.angle_gamma   90.00
#
_symmetry.space_group_name_H-M   'P 1'
#
loop_
_entity.id
_entity.type
_entity.pdbx_description
1 polymer ?
#
loop_
_entity_poly.entity_id
_entity_poly.type
_entity_poly.pdbx_seq_one_letter_code
_entity_poly.pdbx_strand_id
1 'polypeptide(L)'
;MGGIFSSGEPRDVTFHPDDIILTEAAATRIKSASSIVSPPGIVRFLSPQYSVSDHSTQHEPELSLRNQYERELEQDYDRRLRMVEHRDEELFKEAAEEYTRTVERLESKYMRSIPGGCCTAAEQRVEDCYHANPNKTLLCSQLVEEYVRCVNTFRLATARKQAVSSM
;
A
#
# COMPACT_ATOMS: atom_id res chain seq x y z
N MET A 1 5.00 -0.28 31.85
CA MET A 1 5.63 -1.21 32.80
C MET A 1 5.43 -2.62 32.29
N GLY A 2 6.51 -3.35 31.98
CA GLY A 2 6.49 -4.81 31.79
C GLY A 2 6.77 -5.32 30.37
N GLY A 3 8.02 -5.24 29.90
CA GLY A 3 8.52 -6.09 28.81
C GLY A 3 8.99 -7.43 29.38
N ILE A 4 8.57 -8.54 28.77
CA ILE A 4 8.96 -9.90 29.17
C ILE A 4 9.98 -10.42 28.15
N PHE A 5 11.22 -10.48 28.63
CA PHE A 5 12.39 -11.25 28.20
C PHE A 5 12.31 -11.99 26.84
N SER A 6 13.01 -11.45 25.84
CA SER A 6 13.65 -12.26 24.80
C SER A 6 15.07 -12.57 25.29
N SER A 7 15.30 -13.79 25.78
CA SER A 7 16.62 -14.24 26.22
C SER A 7 17.54 -14.38 25.00
N GLY A 8 18.46 -13.44 24.82
CA GLY A 8 19.43 -13.39 23.73
C GLY A 8 20.63 -14.31 23.94
N GLU A 9 20.40 -15.63 24.01
CA GLU A 9 21.48 -16.62 24.01
C GLU A 9 21.37 -17.47 22.74
N PRO A 10 22.35 -17.43 21.82
CA PRO A 10 22.32 -18.22 20.60
C PRO A 10 22.44 -19.69 20.98
N ARG A 11 21.35 -20.46 20.80
CA ARG A 11 21.40 -21.90 20.96
C ARG A 11 22.03 -22.50 19.71
N ASP A 12 23.15 -23.19 19.90
CA ASP A 12 23.76 -24.00 18.86
C ASP A 12 22.87 -25.23 18.65
N VAL A 13 22.26 -25.32 17.46
CA VAL A 13 21.39 -26.43 17.09
C VAL A 13 22.09 -27.21 15.99
N THR A 14 22.67 -28.34 16.36
CA THR A 14 23.25 -29.28 15.40
C THR A 14 22.13 -30.20 14.88
N PHE A 15 21.86 -30.17 13.58
CA PHE A 15 20.91 -31.07 12.93
C PHE A 15 21.66 -32.28 12.35
N HIS A 16 21.19 -33.49 12.65
CA HIS A 16 21.68 -34.70 11.98
C HIS A 16 20.84 -34.95 10.71
N PRO A 17 21.40 -35.54 9.64
CA PRO A 17 20.66 -35.83 8.41
C PRO A 17 19.37 -36.65 8.62
N ASP A 18 19.32 -37.47 9.68
CA ASP A 18 18.18 -38.31 10.03
C ASP A 18 17.03 -37.52 10.67
N ASP A 19 17.27 -36.29 11.15
CA ASP A 19 16.26 -35.42 11.76
C ASP A 19 15.44 -34.64 10.70
N ILE A 20 15.88 -34.68 9.43
CA ILE A 20 15.25 -33.94 8.33
C ILE A 20 14.25 -34.86 7.62
N ILE A 21 13.00 -34.82 8.07
CA ILE A 21 11.90 -35.57 7.44
C ILE A 21 11.39 -34.80 6.22
N LEU A 22 11.67 -35.31 5.03
CA LEU A 22 11.16 -34.77 3.77
C LEU A 22 9.83 -35.43 3.38
N THR A 23 8.81 -34.62 3.13
CA THR A 23 7.55 -35.11 2.53
C THR A 23 7.77 -35.50 1.06
N GLU A 24 6.99 -36.45 0.56
CA GLU A 24 7.11 -36.93 -0.83
C GLU A 24 6.92 -35.81 -1.87
N ALA A 25 6.06 -34.84 -1.55
CA ALA A 25 5.87 -33.62 -2.34
C ALA A 25 7.12 -32.70 -2.34
N ALA A 26 7.86 -32.63 -1.23
CA ALA A 26 9.11 -31.90 -1.16
C ALA A 26 10.23 -32.63 -1.94
N ALA A 27 10.30 -33.96 -1.83
CA ALA A 27 11.27 -34.78 -2.56
C ALA A 27 11.08 -34.68 -4.09
N THR A 28 9.83 -34.65 -4.56
CA THR A 28 9.51 -34.46 -5.98
C THR A 28 9.88 -33.07 -6.49
N ARG A 29 9.68 -32.02 -5.69
CA ARG A 29 10.11 -30.65 -6.03
C ARG A 29 11.63 -30.53 -6.13
N ILE A 30 12.37 -31.18 -5.23
CA ILE A 30 13.85 -31.21 -5.27
C ILE A 30 14.35 -31.96 -6.51
N LYS A 31 13.69 -33.07 -6.87
CA LYS A 31 14.00 -33.82 -8.11
C LYS A 31 13.64 -33.02 -9.36
N SER A 32 12.51 -32.31 -9.40
CA SER A 32 12.14 -31.49 -10.55
C SER A 32 13.00 -30.24 -10.70
N ALA A 33 13.43 -29.63 -9.58
CA ALA A 33 14.42 -28.54 -9.58
C ALA A 33 15.79 -29.02 -10.12
N SER A 34 16.06 -30.33 -10.07
CA SER A 34 17.25 -30.92 -10.68
C SER A 34 17.16 -31.00 -12.21
N SER A 35 15.97 -30.80 -12.81
CA SER A 35 15.72 -30.90 -14.26
C SER A 35 15.25 -29.61 -14.93
N ILE A 36 15.16 -28.49 -14.21
CA ILE A 36 14.86 -27.18 -14.81
C ILE A 36 16.17 -26.47 -15.18
N VAL A 37 16.25 -26.19 -16.47
CA VAL A 37 17.27 -25.46 -17.23
C VAL A 37 17.87 -24.28 -16.46
N SER A 38 19.19 -24.27 -16.39
CA SER A 38 20.02 -23.15 -15.95
C SER A 38 19.78 -21.88 -16.77
N PRO A 39 19.74 -20.68 -16.16
CA PRO A 39 20.20 -19.47 -16.86
C PRO A 39 21.69 -19.64 -17.19
N PRO A 40 22.23 -19.04 -18.27
CA PRO A 40 23.62 -19.24 -18.63
C PRO A 40 24.49 -18.64 -17.52
N GLY A 41 25.26 -19.49 -16.82
CA GLY A 41 26.34 -19.02 -15.94
C GLY A 41 26.38 -19.55 -14.51
N ILE A 42 25.57 -20.53 -14.11
CA ILE A 42 25.74 -21.14 -12.76
C ILE A 42 26.05 -22.63 -12.92
N VAL A 43 27.34 -22.93 -12.80
CA VAL A 43 27.88 -24.29 -12.73
C VAL A 43 27.37 -24.95 -11.45
N ARG A 44 26.68 -26.09 -11.57
CA ARG A 44 26.37 -26.94 -10.42
C ARG A 44 27.68 -27.46 -9.84
N PHE A 45 28.06 -26.96 -8.67
CA PHE A 45 29.12 -27.58 -7.87
C PHE A 45 28.61 -28.93 -7.35
N LEU A 46 28.96 -30.03 -8.02
CA LEU A 46 29.07 -31.30 -7.32
C LEU A 46 30.24 -31.15 -6.35
N SER A 47 30.00 -31.27 -5.05
CA SER A 47 31.05 -31.23 -4.03
C SER A 47 32.12 -32.27 -4.34
N PRO A 48 33.37 -31.88 -4.62
CA PRO A 48 34.48 -32.82 -4.59
C PRO A 48 34.74 -33.18 -3.13
N GLN A 49 34.87 -34.48 -2.83
CA GLN A 49 35.39 -34.92 -1.54
C GLN A 49 36.80 -34.33 -1.36
N TYR A 50 36.94 -33.36 -0.47
CA TYR A 50 38.21 -32.70 -0.21
C TYR A 50 39.02 -33.56 0.77
N SER A 51 39.95 -34.35 0.24
CA SER A 51 41.07 -34.83 1.03
C SER A 51 42.01 -33.66 1.29
N VAL A 52 42.04 -33.18 2.54
CA VAL A 52 42.94 -32.12 2.99
C VAL A 52 44.37 -32.64 2.89
N SER A 53 45.10 -32.15 1.89
CA SER A 53 46.56 -32.18 1.89
C SER A 53 47.06 -30.74 1.87
N ASP A 54 47.82 -30.45 2.91
CA ASP A 54 48.47 -29.21 3.26
C ASP A 54 49.39 -28.73 2.12
N HIS A 55 49.13 -27.53 1.58
CA HIS A 55 50.14 -26.76 0.87
C HIS A 55 49.86 -25.26 1.03
N SER A 56 50.50 -24.67 2.03
CA SER A 56 50.59 -23.22 2.17
C SER A 56 51.40 -22.64 0.99
N THR A 57 51.04 -21.39 0.62
CA THR A 57 51.89 -20.38 -0.07
C THR A 57 51.70 -20.18 -1.59
N GLN A 58 50.50 -19.93 -2.14
CA GLN A 58 50.32 -19.16 -3.42
C GLN A 58 48.96 -18.41 -3.60
N HIS A 59 48.08 -18.32 -2.60
CA HIS A 59 46.65 -17.95 -2.81
C HIS A 59 46.30 -16.43 -2.88
N GLU A 60 47.25 -15.52 -2.68
CA GLU A 60 46.99 -14.07 -2.62
C GLU A 60 46.42 -13.44 -3.92
N PRO A 61 46.88 -13.79 -5.14
CA PRO A 61 46.37 -13.18 -6.36
C PRO A 61 44.91 -13.55 -6.64
N GLU A 62 44.50 -14.78 -6.31
CA GLU A 62 43.16 -15.32 -6.57
C GLU A 62 42.10 -14.70 -5.65
N LEU A 63 42.44 -14.52 -4.37
CA LEU A 63 41.62 -13.78 -3.40
C LEU A 63 41.39 -12.34 -3.84
N SER A 64 42.43 -11.67 -4.36
CA SER A 64 42.32 -10.30 -4.84
C SER A 64 41.39 -10.15 -6.05
N LEU A 65 41.41 -11.13 -6.97
CA LEU A 65 40.54 -11.17 -8.15
C LEU A 65 39.09 -11.46 -7.76
N ARG A 66 38.85 -12.40 -6.84
CA ARG A 66 37.50 -12.67 -6.31
C ARG A 66 36.91 -11.42 -5.65
N ASN A 67 37.68 -10.75 -4.79
CA ASN A 67 37.23 -9.53 -4.12
C ASN A 67 36.97 -8.37 -5.12
N GLN A 68 37.67 -8.31 -6.26
CA GLN A 68 37.36 -7.34 -7.32
C GLN A 68 36.03 -7.67 -7.99
N TYR A 69 35.82 -8.93 -8.35
CA TYR A 69 34.58 -9.39 -8.97
C TYR A 69 33.36 -9.19 -8.07
N GLU A 70 33.48 -9.47 -6.77
CA GLU A 70 32.40 -9.21 -5.80
C GLU A 70 32.04 -7.73 -5.71
N ARG A 71 33.04 -6.83 -5.72
CA ARG A 71 32.81 -5.38 -5.73
C ARG A 71 32.16 -4.89 -7.02
N GLU A 72 32.53 -5.45 -8.17
CA GLU A 72 31.88 -5.14 -9.45
C GLU A 72 30.40 -5.56 -9.44
N LEU A 73 30.12 -6.76 -8.93
CA LEU A 73 28.74 -7.24 -8.76
C LEU A 73 27.94 -6.33 -7.82
N GLU A 74 28.49 -5.97 -6.66
CA GLU A 74 27.85 -5.08 -5.70
C GLU A 74 27.52 -3.72 -6.34
N GLN A 75 28.46 -3.13 -7.09
CA GLN A 75 28.24 -1.88 -7.81
C GLN A 75 27.14 -1.99 -8.88
N ASP A 76 27.06 -3.12 -9.57
CA ASP A 76 26.02 -3.37 -10.57
C ASP A 76 24.64 -3.57 -9.94
N TYR A 77 24.57 -4.28 -8.81
CA TYR A 77 23.34 -4.43 -8.04
C TYR A 77 22.87 -3.09 -7.47
N ASP A 78 23.76 -2.30 -6.87
CA ASP A 78 23.46 -0.97 -6.35
C ASP A 78 22.95 -0.05 -7.45
N ARG A 79 23.57 -0.08 -8.63
CA ARG A 79 23.13 0.71 -9.79
C ARG A 79 21.71 0.33 -10.18
N ARG A 80 21.40 -0.97 -10.27
CA ARG A 80 20.06 -1.45 -10.63
C ARG A 80 19.03 -1.09 -9.56
N LEU A 81 19.39 -1.23 -8.29
CA LEU A 81 18.53 -0.88 -7.17
C LEU A 81 18.15 0.59 -7.22
N ARG A 82 19.12 1.49 -7.39
CA ARG A 82 18.86 2.94 -7.53
C ARG A 82 17.96 3.26 -8.71
N MET A 83 18.08 2.55 -9.83
CA MET A 83 17.19 2.76 -10.97
C MET A 83 15.75 2.34 -10.67
N VAL A 84 15.56 1.25 -9.94
CA VAL A 84 14.22 0.79 -9.52
C VAL A 84 13.63 1.77 -8.51
N GLU A 85 14.40 2.13 -7.47
CA GLU A 85 13.98 3.10 -6.45
C GLU A 85 13.56 4.43 -7.07
N HIS A 86 14.37 4.96 -7.99
CA HIS A 86 14.04 6.21 -8.68
C HIS A 86 12.75 6.08 -9.52
N ARG A 87 12.59 4.96 -10.24
CA ARG A 87 11.36 4.73 -11.03
C ARG A 87 10.13 4.61 -10.14
N ASP A 88 10.25 3.91 -9.01
CA ASP A 88 9.15 3.74 -8.06
C ASP A 88 8.77 5.08 -7.41
N GLU A 89 9.75 5.93 -7.10
CA GLU A 89 9.52 7.28 -6.59
C GLU A 89 8.74 8.15 -7.58
N GLU A 90 9.13 8.15 -8.86
CA GLU A 90 8.42 8.90 -9.90
C GLU A 90 6.99 8.38 -10.11
N LEU A 91 6.79 7.07 -10.12
CA LEU A 91 5.46 6.47 -10.22
C LEU A 91 4.58 6.80 -9.01
N PHE A 92 5.15 6.75 -7.80
CA PHE A 92 4.43 7.12 -6.59
C PHE A 92 4.01 8.59 -6.62
N LYS A 93 4.90 9.47 -7.08
CA LYS A 93 4.62 10.89 -7.22
C LYS A 93 3.50 11.15 -8.22
N GLU A 94 3.55 10.56 -9.41
CA GLU A 94 2.50 10.68 -10.42
C GLU A 94 1.15 10.18 -9.87
N ALA A 95 1.15 9.02 -9.20
CA ALA A 95 -0.05 8.47 -8.59
C ALA A 95 -0.62 9.36 -7.48
N ALA A 96 0.24 9.96 -6.64
CA ALA A 96 -0.18 10.89 -5.59
C ALA A 96 -0.78 12.18 -6.17
N GLU A 97 -0.20 12.72 -7.25
CA GLU A 97 -0.72 13.88 -7.96
C GLU A 97 -2.07 13.59 -8.62
N GLU A 98 -2.21 12.43 -9.29
CA GLU A 98 -3.48 12.01 -9.90
C GLU A 98 -4.57 11.76 -8.87
N TYR A 99 -4.23 11.11 -7.75
CA TYR A 99 -5.15 10.91 -6.64
C TYR A 99 -5.66 12.24 -6.11
N THR A 100 -4.75 13.17 -5.80
CA THR A 100 -5.08 14.50 -5.28
C THR A 100 -5.99 15.25 -6.25
N ARG A 101 -5.62 15.30 -7.54
CA ARG A 101 -6.44 15.93 -8.59
C ARG A 101 -7.83 15.30 -8.70
N THR A 102 -7.91 13.98 -8.57
CA THR A 102 -9.17 13.24 -8.66
C THR A 102 -10.05 13.53 -7.45
N VAL A 103 -9.49 13.53 -6.25
CA VAL A 103 -10.20 13.90 -5.01
C VAL A 103 -10.73 15.32 -5.12
N GLU A 104 -9.90 16.30 -5.46
CA GLU A 104 -10.32 17.70 -5.61
C GLU A 104 -11.46 17.86 -6.63
N ARG A 105 -11.40 17.14 -7.75
CA ARG A 105 -12.45 17.14 -8.78
C ARG A 105 -13.75 16.55 -8.23
N LEU A 106 -13.68 15.46 -7.48
CA LEU A 106 -14.84 14.80 -6.87
C LEU A 106 -15.44 15.66 -5.77
N GLU A 107 -14.61 16.22 -4.89
CA GLU A 107 -15.03 17.17 -3.86
C GLU A 107 -15.70 18.39 -4.50
N SER A 108 -15.12 18.93 -5.57
CA SER A 108 -15.70 20.05 -6.30
C SER A 108 -17.05 19.72 -6.94
N LYS A 109 -17.22 18.50 -7.44
CA LYS A 109 -18.45 18.06 -8.11
C LYS A 109 -19.55 17.66 -7.12
N TYR A 110 -19.19 17.03 -6.01
CA TYR A 110 -20.13 16.35 -5.12
C TYR A 110 -20.16 16.91 -3.69
N MET A 111 -19.04 17.44 -3.20
CA MET A 111 -18.90 17.90 -1.80
C MET A 111 -18.92 19.43 -1.65
N ARG A 112 -18.80 20.22 -2.73
CA ARG A 112 -19.28 21.61 -2.75
C ARG A 112 -20.82 21.64 -2.69
N SER A 113 -21.35 21.00 -1.65
CA SER A 113 -22.64 21.34 -1.08
C SER A 113 -22.58 22.83 -0.79
N ILE A 114 -23.60 23.53 -1.27
CA ILE A 114 -23.78 24.97 -1.17
C ILE A 114 -23.33 25.42 0.23
N PRO A 115 -22.45 26.43 0.36
CA PRO A 115 -22.07 26.95 1.67
C PRO A 115 -23.34 27.47 2.34
N GLY A 116 -23.88 26.68 3.27
CA GLY A 116 -25.27 26.73 3.69
C GLY A 116 -26.09 25.69 2.93
N GLY A 117 -26.42 24.57 3.58
CA GLY A 117 -27.24 23.50 3.02
C GLY A 117 -28.57 23.96 2.40
N CYS A 118 -29.35 23.01 1.88
CA CYS A 118 -30.65 23.29 1.28
C CYS A 118 -31.53 24.14 2.23
N CYS A 119 -31.86 25.36 1.83
CA CYS A 119 -32.81 26.25 2.52
C CYS A 119 -32.39 26.76 3.90
N THR A 120 -31.08 26.86 4.21
CA THR A 120 -30.59 27.30 5.53
C THR A 120 -31.14 28.65 5.99
N ALA A 121 -31.28 29.62 5.10
CA ALA A 121 -31.84 30.93 5.47
C ALA A 121 -33.32 30.85 5.90
N ALA A 122 -34.10 29.93 5.32
CA ALA A 122 -35.49 29.71 5.71
C ALA A 122 -35.59 28.85 6.99
N GLU A 123 -34.70 27.86 7.13
CA GLU A 123 -34.55 27.04 8.34
C GLU A 123 -34.27 27.90 9.56
N GLN A 124 -33.29 28.80 9.47
CA GLN A 124 -32.89 29.65 10.59
C GLN A 124 -34.03 30.58 11.03
N ARG A 125 -34.82 31.12 10.10
CA ARG A 125 -36.01 31.93 10.45
C ARG A 125 -37.08 31.11 11.19
N VAL A 126 -37.25 29.83 10.86
CA VAL A 126 -38.18 28.94 11.55
C VAL A 126 -37.69 28.67 12.98
N GLU A 127 -36.40 28.36 13.14
CA GLU A 127 -35.77 28.14 14.45
C GLU A 127 -35.89 29.38 15.35
N ASP A 128 -35.53 30.55 14.83
CA ASP A 128 -35.64 31.82 15.54
C ASP A 128 -37.08 32.09 16.01
N CYS A 129 -38.07 31.78 15.16
CA CYS A 129 -39.48 31.95 15.53
C CYS A 129 -39.92 31.00 16.64
N TYR A 130 -39.49 29.73 16.60
CA TYR A 130 -39.79 28.78 17.67
C TYR A 130 -39.11 29.15 18.99
N HIS A 131 -37.86 29.62 18.94
CA HIS A 131 -37.16 30.13 20.13
C HIS A 131 -37.87 31.35 20.73
N ALA A 132 -38.39 32.25 19.90
CA ALA A 132 -39.16 33.41 20.36
C ALA A 132 -40.58 33.03 20.87
N ASN A 133 -41.16 31.92 20.40
CA ASN A 133 -42.55 31.54 20.66
C ASN A 133 -42.72 30.08 21.15
N PRO A 134 -42.13 29.68 22.29
CA PRO A 134 -42.08 28.29 22.73
C PRO A 134 -43.48 27.67 22.96
N ASN A 135 -44.44 28.45 23.44
CA ASN A 135 -45.82 27.99 23.72
C ASN A 135 -46.82 28.40 22.63
N LYS A 136 -46.36 29.04 21.53
CA LYS A 136 -47.21 29.60 20.47
C LYS A 136 -46.65 29.28 19.09
N THR A 137 -46.24 28.04 18.88
CA THR A 137 -45.59 27.55 17.66
C THR A 137 -46.42 27.73 16.38
N LEU A 138 -47.75 27.78 16.50
CA LEU A 138 -48.67 28.05 15.37
C LEU A 138 -48.46 29.43 14.72
N LEU A 139 -47.90 30.41 15.45
CA LEU A 139 -47.55 31.72 14.90
C LEU A 139 -46.44 31.61 13.84
N CYS A 140 -45.62 30.56 13.88
CA CYS A 140 -44.53 30.31 12.95
C CYS A 140 -44.96 29.54 11.69
N SER A 141 -46.24 29.19 11.55
CA SER A 141 -46.77 28.39 10.44
C SER A 141 -46.41 28.94 9.05
N GLN A 142 -46.47 30.26 8.86
CA GLN A 142 -46.09 30.88 7.58
C GLN A 142 -44.61 30.70 7.23
N LEU A 143 -43.72 30.78 8.23
CA LEU A 143 -42.28 30.56 8.02
C LEU A 143 -41.98 29.10 7.69
N VAL A 144 -42.72 28.17 8.32
CA VAL A 144 -42.62 26.73 8.03
C VAL A 144 -43.10 26.43 6.61
N GLU A 145 -44.19 27.04 6.14
CA GLU A 145 -44.66 26.88 4.76
C GLU A 145 -43.62 27.37 3.74
N GLU A 146 -42.93 28.47 4.03
CA GLU A 146 -41.86 28.98 3.18
C GLU A 146 -40.68 27.99 3.13
N TYR A 147 -40.25 27.47 4.27
CA TYR A 147 -39.21 26.44 4.36
C TYR A 147 -39.59 25.19 3.56
N VAL A 148 -40.81 24.67 3.76
CA VAL A 148 -41.32 23.50 3.03
C VAL A 148 -41.35 23.74 1.52
N ARG A 149 -41.76 24.93 1.07
CA ARG A 149 -41.76 25.29 -0.35
C ARG A 149 -40.34 25.28 -0.93
N CYS A 150 -39.38 25.81 -0.19
CA CYS A 150 -37.97 25.79 -0.59
C CYS A 150 -37.46 24.35 -0.71
N VAL A 151 -37.71 23.50 0.30
CA VAL A 151 -37.29 22.08 0.29
C VAL A 151 -37.91 21.33 -0.88
N ASN A 152 -39.21 21.51 -1.14
CA ASN A 152 -39.88 20.87 -2.26
C ASN A 152 -39.31 21.31 -3.61
N THR A 153 -39.04 22.61 -3.77
CA THR A 153 -38.42 23.15 -4.99
C THR A 153 -37.03 22.56 -5.21
N PHE A 154 -36.23 22.46 -4.14
CA PHE A 154 -34.92 21.85 -4.19
C PHE A 154 -34.98 20.37 -4.57
N ARG A 155 -35.88 19.59 -3.96
CA ARG A 155 -36.12 18.17 -4.28
C ARG A 155 -36.50 17.96 -5.75
N LEU A 156 -37.37 18.81 -6.30
CA LEU A 156 -37.76 18.74 -7.70
C LEU A 156 -36.58 19.10 -8.63
N ALA A 157 -35.80 20.12 -8.27
CA ALA A 157 -34.63 20.52 -9.04
C ALA A 157 -33.52 19.46 -9.04
N THR A 158 -33.27 18.79 -7.90
CA THR A 158 -32.29 17.71 -7.82
C THR A 158 -32.74 16.46 -8.57
N ALA A 159 -34.01 16.06 -8.46
CA ALA A 159 -34.56 14.94 -9.22
C ALA A 159 -34.46 15.16 -10.75
N ARG A 160 -34.73 16.38 -11.22
CA ARG A 160 -34.58 16.74 -12.65
C ARG A 160 -33.12 16.65 -13.12
N LYS A 161 -32.16 17.13 -12.33
CA LYS A 161 -30.73 17.06 -12.68
C LYS A 161 -30.24 15.60 -12.78
N GLN A 162 -30.73 14.70 -11.93
CA GLN A 162 -30.39 13.27 -11.99
C GLN A 162 -30.93 12.59 -13.25
N ALA A 163 -32.15 12.95 -13.67
CA ALA A 163 -32.75 12.44 -14.91
C ALA A 163 -31.97 12.89 -16.15
N VAL A 164 -31.52 14.15 -16.19
CA VAL A 164 -30.74 14.69 -17.32
C VAL A 164 -29.31 14.15 -17.37
N SER A 165 -28.69 13.85 -16.23
CA SER A 165 -27.31 13.30 -16.20
C SER A 165 -27.23 11.79 -16.49
N SER A 166 -28.37 11.09 -16.57
CA SER A 166 -28.45 9.64 -16.87
C SER A 166 -28.89 9.35 -18.32
N MET A 167 -29.15 10.39 -19.11
CA MET A 167 -29.36 10.33 -20.57
C MET A 167 -28.07 10.72 -21.29
#